data_AF-A0A1I8I4A5-F1
#
_entry.id   AF-A0A1I8I4A5-F1
#
_cell.length_a   1.000
_cell.length_b   1.000
_cell.length_c   1.000
_cell.angle_alpha   90.00
_cell.angle_beta   90.00
_cell.angle_gamma   90.00
#
_symmetry.space_group_name_H-M   'P 1'
#
loop_
_entity.id
_entity.type
_entity.pdbx_description
1 polymer ?
#
loop_
_entity_poly.entity_id
_entity_poly.type
_entity_poly.pdbx_seq_one_letter_code
_entity_poly.pdbx_strand_id
1 'polypeptide(L)'
;MAEHPASMVPAFDRKHAIRTVLKLLASHDEKIRIHALKLLGYFLMRSTSKRKHDVLTTHNLFSLIGERLMLFSPCVSMASYNALFELLTEKVTLYITDKRHPEPEANYRLENPLLLKVIAQLIRNVPTSGEAYRVKKLFLNDLTILCNQTKDNRRTMLQMSVWQDWLFGLATFYPQTAEEQSITDLVMSLFRMLLHHAIKYEFGGWRVWIDTLAILHSKVSQEDFRRKVSQSQMPQPDHAVGDENQQQQQQQQQQQQRVLADQARSAAAVEDIDLASPRRLVTAILEQVIDDAVEGDDEDQP
;
A
#
# COMPACT_ATOMS: atom_id res chain seq x y z
N MET A 1 -20.54 -24.49 11.29
CA MET A 1 -20.75 -23.04 11.54
C MET A 1 -21.50 -22.38 10.39
N ALA A 2 -21.19 -22.72 9.13
CA ALA A 2 -21.96 -22.29 7.96
C ALA A 2 -23.46 -22.67 8.05
N GLU A 3 -23.76 -23.91 8.42
CA GLU A 3 -25.14 -24.44 8.48
C GLU A 3 -25.88 -24.12 9.79
N HIS A 4 -25.18 -24.25 10.93
CA HIS A 4 -25.78 -24.06 12.27
C HIS A 4 -25.07 -22.97 13.08
N PRO A 5 -25.15 -21.68 12.69
CA PRO A 5 -24.41 -20.60 13.36
C PRO A 5 -24.87 -20.36 14.80
N ALA A 6 -26.17 -20.49 15.09
CA ALA A 6 -26.76 -20.20 16.41
C ALA A 6 -26.17 -21.06 17.54
N SER A 7 -25.84 -22.32 17.27
CA SER A 7 -25.19 -23.23 18.23
C SER A 7 -23.66 -23.15 18.14
N MET A 8 -23.11 -23.06 16.93
CA MET A 8 -21.67 -23.16 16.70
C MET A 8 -20.90 -21.91 17.10
N VAL A 9 -21.42 -20.70 16.87
CA VAL A 9 -20.71 -19.45 17.21
C VAL A 9 -20.53 -19.33 18.74
N PRO A 10 -21.56 -19.52 19.59
CA PRO A 10 -21.36 -19.49 21.05
C PRO A 10 -20.47 -20.63 21.56
N ALA A 11 -20.50 -21.82 20.94
CA ALA A 11 -19.62 -22.92 21.31
C ALA A 11 -18.15 -22.59 20.99
N PHE A 12 -17.90 -22.02 19.81
CA PHE A 12 -16.58 -21.60 19.36
C PHE A 12 -15.96 -20.56 20.30
N ASP A 13 -16.75 -19.55 20.65
CA ASP A 13 -16.36 -18.47 21.57
C ASP A 13 -16.04 -19.00 22.98
N ARG A 14 -16.96 -19.78 23.58
CA ARG A 14 -16.78 -20.38 24.92
C ARG A 14 -15.57 -21.30 25.02
N LYS A 15 -15.11 -21.89 23.91
CA LYS A 15 -13.93 -22.76 23.86
C LYS A 15 -12.64 -22.00 23.50
N HIS A 16 -12.69 -20.67 23.42
CA HIS A 16 -11.57 -19.83 23.03
C HIS A 16 -10.93 -20.28 21.71
N ALA A 17 -11.74 -20.75 20.77
CA ALA A 17 -11.26 -21.40 19.54
C ALA A 17 -10.50 -20.44 18.59
N ILE A 18 -10.60 -19.13 18.80
CA ILE A 18 -9.75 -18.11 18.15
C ILE A 18 -8.26 -18.40 18.38
N ARG A 19 -7.88 -18.87 19.58
CA ARG A 19 -6.48 -19.26 19.86
C ARG A 19 -6.04 -20.42 18.98
N THR A 20 -6.94 -21.37 18.72
CA THR A 20 -6.68 -22.49 17.82
C THR A 20 -6.55 -22.00 16.37
N VAL A 21 -7.42 -21.10 15.92
CA VAL A 21 -7.30 -20.46 14.60
C VAL A 21 -5.92 -19.82 14.44
N LEU A 22 -5.48 -18.99 15.40
CA LEU A 22 -4.17 -18.34 15.35
C LEU A 22 -3.01 -19.34 15.28
N LYS A 23 -3.11 -20.49 15.96
CA LYS A 23 -2.12 -21.57 15.86
C LYS A 23 -2.12 -22.21 14.47
N LEU A 24 -3.30 -22.44 13.88
CA LEU A 24 -3.43 -23.02 12.55
C LEU A 24 -2.93 -22.08 11.44
N LEU A 25 -2.99 -20.75 11.65
CA LEU A 25 -2.38 -19.77 10.74
C LEU A 25 -0.84 -19.88 10.70
N ALA A 26 -0.22 -20.48 11.71
CA ALA A 26 1.20 -20.82 11.72
C ALA A 26 1.47 -22.27 11.26
N SER A 27 0.57 -22.88 10.49
CA SER A 27 0.85 -24.16 9.83
C SER A 27 1.79 -23.96 8.65
N HIS A 28 2.66 -24.93 8.37
CA HIS A 28 3.45 -24.98 7.13
C HIS A 28 2.55 -25.24 5.90
N ASP A 29 1.44 -25.95 6.07
CA ASP A 29 0.46 -26.22 5.01
C ASP A 29 -0.43 -25.00 4.77
N GLU A 30 -0.35 -24.44 3.57
CA GLU A 30 -1.15 -23.29 3.14
C GLU A 30 -2.65 -23.56 3.21
N LYS A 31 -3.09 -24.76 2.84
CA LYS A 31 -4.51 -25.10 2.87
C LYS A 31 -5.05 -25.02 4.28
N ILE A 32 -4.26 -25.45 5.28
CA ILE A 32 -4.65 -25.33 6.70
C ILE A 32 -4.77 -23.85 7.09
N ARG A 33 -3.82 -23.01 6.68
CA ARG A 33 -3.88 -21.55 6.94
C ARG A 33 -5.12 -20.92 6.31
N ILE A 34 -5.43 -21.25 5.05
CA ILE A 34 -6.61 -20.75 4.35
C ILE A 34 -7.91 -21.20 5.02
N HIS A 35 -8.03 -22.47 5.41
CA HIS A 35 -9.21 -22.94 6.15
C HIS A 35 -9.35 -22.28 7.52
N ALA A 36 -8.23 -21.96 8.19
CA ALA A 36 -8.26 -21.21 9.43
C ALA A 36 -8.79 -19.77 9.22
N LEU A 37 -8.38 -19.09 8.15
CA LEU A 37 -8.95 -17.78 7.76
C LEU A 37 -10.45 -17.88 7.45
N LYS A 38 -10.87 -18.89 6.69
CA LYS A 38 -12.29 -19.12 6.38
C LYS A 38 -13.12 -19.42 7.62
N LEU A 39 -12.59 -20.22 8.55
CA LEU A 39 -13.23 -20.50 9.83
C LEU A 39 -13.41 -19.23 10.66
N LEU A 40 -12.40 -18.36 10.70
CA LEU A 40 -12.51 -17.04 11.32
C LEU A 40 -13.58 -16.19 10.63
N GLY A 41 -13.62 -16.19 9.30
CA GLY A 41 -14.62 -15.46 8.53
C GLY A 41 -16.04 -15.90 8.83
N TYR A 42 -16.31 -17.21 8.90
CA TYR A 42 -17.62 -17.71 9.31
C TYR A 42 -18.00 -17.28 10.73
N PHE A 43 -17.01 -17.23 11.63
CA PHE A 43 -17.24 -16.77 13.00
C PHE A 43 -17.59 -15.29 13.02
N LEU A 44 -16.84 -14.43 12.31
CA LEU A 44 -17.11 -13.00 12.25
C LEU A 44 -18.45 -12.72 11.56
N MET A 45 -18.71 -13.25 10.36
CA MET A 45 -19.95 -13.05 9.60
C MET A 45 -21.23 -13.41 10.38
N ARG A 46 -21.14 -14.32 11.35
CA ARG A 46 -22.29 -14.83 12.12
C ARG A 46 -22.29 -14.37 13.58
N SER A 47 -21.34 -13.52 13.98
CA SER A 47 -21.26 -12.97 15.33
C SER A 47 -21.97 -11.62 15.46
N THR A 48 -22.45 -11.32 16.66
CA THR A 48 -22.97 -9.98 17.00
C THR A 48 -21.83 -8.96 17.01
N SER A 49 -22.15 -7.69 16.75
CA SER A 49 -21.15 -6.61 16.72
C SER A 49 -20.34 -6.52 18.02
N LYS A 50 -20.99 -6.71 19.18
CA LYS A 50 -20.31 -6.76 20.49
C LYS A 50 -19.27 -7.88 20.54
N ARG A 51 -19.66 -9.11 20.15
CA ARG A 51 -18.74 -10.26 20.17
C ARG A 51 -17.57 -10.06 19.20
N LYS A 52 -17.83 -9.54 17.99
CA LYS A 52 -16.75 -9.21 17.05
C LYS A 52 -15.79 -8.21 17.67
N HIS A 53 -16.31 -7.12 18.25
CA HIS A 53 -15.48 -6.10 18.86
C HIS A 53 -14.61 -6.66 20.00
N ASP A 54 -15.19 -7.46 20.89
CA ASP A 54 -14.46 -8.07 22.01
C ASP A 54 -13.33 -8.99 21.49
N VAL A 55 -13.60 -9.79 20.44
CA VAL A 55 -12.60 -10.71 19.86
C VAL A 55 -11.50 -9.98 19.08
N LEU A 56 -11.87 -9.00 18.26
CA LEU A 56 -10.94 -8.30 17.37
C LEU A 56 -10.03 -7.34 18.15
N THR A 57 -10.59 -6.62 19.12
CA THR A 57 -9.89 -5.55 19.86
C THR A 57 -9.03 -6.11 21.00
N THR A 58 -9.54 -7.04 21.80
CA THR A 58 -8.85 -7.52 23.03
C THR A 58 -7.53 -8.23 22.73
N HIS A 59 -7.30 -8.68 21.50
CA HIS A 59 -6.10 -9.44 21.12
C HIS A 59 -5.29 -8.85 19.97
N ASN A 60 -5.61 -7.63 19.52
CA ASN A 60 -4.99 -7.04 18.32
C ASN A 60 -4.96 -8.05 17.14
N LEU A 61 -6.10 -8.73 16.93
CA LEU A 61 -6.15 -10.00 16.20
C LEU A 61 -5.60 -9.88 14.78
N PHE A 62 -5.90 -8.77 14.09
CA PHE A 62 -5.44 -8.54 12.73
C PHE A 62 -3.92 -8.41 12.60
N SER A 63 -3.26 -7.76 13.57
CA SER A 63 -1.79 -7.70 13.59
C SER A 63 -1.19 -9.10 13.73
N LEU A 64 -1.75 -9.93 14.63
CA LEU A 64 -1.32 -11.32 14.81
C LEU A 64 -1.57 -12.17 13.54
N ILE A 65 -2.67 -11.96 12.82
CA ILE A 65 -2.93 -12.66 11.54
C ILE A 65 -1.81 -12.36 10.55
N GLY A 66 -1.43 -11.09 10.40
CA GLY A 66 -0.33 -10.68 9.51
C GLY A 66 0.99 -11.35 9.87
N GLU A 67 1.39 -11.25 11.14
CA GLU A 67 2.63 -11.88 11.65
C GLU A 67 2.67 -13.39 11.40
N ARG A 68 1.54 -14.08 11.63
CA ARG A 68 1.45 -15.54 11.48
C ARG A 68 1.55 -15.98 10.02
N LEU A 69 0.89 -15.26 9.11
CA LEU A 69 0.91 -15.57 7.68
C LEU A 69 2.32 -15.37 7.07
N MET A 70 3.11 -14.45 7.61
CA MET A 70 4.49 -14.21 7.15
C MET A 70 5.51 -15.28 7.57
N LEU A 71 5.17 -16.17 8.50
CA LEU A 71 6.14 -17.14 9.06
C LEU A 71 6.72 -18.11 8.03
N PHE A 72 5.91 -18.53 7.04
CA PHE A 72 6.25 -19.64 6.15
C PHE A 72 6.13 -19.31 4.66
N SER A 73 5.58 -18.16 4.30
CA SER A 73 5.44 -17.75 2.91
C SER A 73 5.92 -16.31 2.73
N PRO A 74 6.99 -16.08 1.94
CA PRO A 74 7.47 -14.73 1.64
C PRO A 74 6.54 -13.99 0.67
N CYS A 75 5.59 -14.70 0.06
CA CYS A 75 4.59 -14.15 -0.86
C CYS A 75 3.17 -14.57 -0.46
N VAL A 76 2.20 -13.71 -0.76
CA VAL A 76 0.77 -14.06 -0.68
C VAL A 76 0.36 -14.68 -2.00
N SER A 77 -0.12 -15.92 -1.98
CA SER A 77 -0.69 -16.56 -3.16
C SER A 77 -2.06 -15.98 -3.51
N MET A 78 -2.54 -16.26 -4.72
CA MET A 78 -3.92 -15.93 -5.11
C MET A 78 -4.97 -16.51 -4.14
N ALA A 79 -4.78 -17.75 -3.69
CA ALA A 79 -5.72 -18.43 -2.81
C ALA A 79 -5.75 -17.81 -1.40
N SER A 80 -4.58 -17.45 -0.88
CA SER A 80 -4.45 -16.73 0.38
C SER A 80 -5.07 -15.33 0.31
N TYR A 81 -4.84 -14.61 -0.79
CA TYR A 81 -5.48 -13.31 -1.03
C TYR A 81 -7.00 -13.41 -1.07
N ASN A 82 -7.55 -14.37 -1.82
CA ASN A 82 -9.00 -14.57 -1.91
C ASN A 82 -9.63 -14.81 -0.52
N ALA A 83 -8.99 -15.62 0.32
CA ALA A 83 -9.46 -15.86 1.68
C ALA A 83 -9.42 -14.61 2.56
N LEU A 84 -8.39 -13.76 2.40
CA LEU A 84 -8.30 -12.47 3.07
C LEU A 84 -9.36 -11.48 2.56
N PHE A 85 -9.66 -11.49 1.27
CA PHE A 85 -10.71 -10.66 0.67
C PHE A 85 -12.12 -11.08 1.14
N GLU A 86 -12.39 -12.39 1.22
CA GLU A 86 -13.61 -12.92 1.82
C GLU A 86 -13.76 -12.50 3.30
N LEU A 87 -12.64 -12.47 4.04
CA LEU A 87 -12.64 -12.01 5.43
C LEU A 87 -12.86 -10.50 5.54
N LEU A 88 -12.26 -9.71 4.64
CA LEU A 88 -12.40 -8.25 4.56
C LEU A 88 -13.86 -7.82 4.37
N THR A 89 -14.58 -8.54 3.50
CA THR A 89 -15.97 -8.24 3.10
C THR A 89 -17.02 -9.09 3.81
N GLU A 90 -16.57 -10.05 4.62
CA GLU A 90 -17.37 -11.11 5.24
C GLU A 90 -18.26 -11.91 4.25
N LYS A 91 -17.82 -12.05 2.99
CA LYS A 91 -18.48 -12.87 1.96
C LYS A 91 -17.80 -14.23 1.84
N VAL A 92 -17.89 -15.03 2.90
CA VAL A 92 -17.09 -16.24 3.06
C VAL A 92 -17.67 -17.44 2.32
N THR A 93 -16.83 -18.11 1.53
CA THR A 93 -17.18 -19.33 0.79
C THR A 93 -16.58 -20.58 1.46
N LEU A 94 -17.17 -21.75 1.19
CA LEU A 94 -16.70 -23.02 1.77
C LEU A 94 -15.39 -23.51 1.14
N TYR A 95 -15.20 -23.27 -0.15
CA TYR A 95 -14.11 -23.87 -0.93
C TYR A 95 -12.92 -22.93 -1.05
N ILE A 96 -11.72 -23.51 -1.16
CA ILE A 96 -10.53 -22.75 -1.54
C ILE A 96 -10.64 -22.40 -3.02
N THR A 97 -10.49 -21.11 -3.33
CA THR A 97 -10.48 -20.59 -4.70
C THR A 97 -9.07 -20.18 -5.04
N ASP A 98 -8.43 -20.87 -5.98
CA ASP A 98 -7.04 -20.57 -6.41
C ASP A 98 -6.96 -19.61 -7.61
N LYS A 99 -8.12 -19.29 -8.21
CA LYS A 99 -8.26 -18.36 -9.34
C LYS A 99 -8.69 -16.98 -8.87
N ARG A 100 -8.55 -15.95 -9.71
CA ARG A 100 -9.10 -14.62 -9.43
C ARG A 100 -10.58 -14.73 -9.07
N HIS A 101 -10.99 -14.13 -7.97
CA HIS A 101 -12.41 -14.06 -7.59
C HIS A 101 -13.20 -13.11 -8.51
N PRO A 102 -14.54 -13.25 -8.59
CA PRO A 102 -15.39 -12.30 -9.31
C PRO A 102 -15.25 -10.87 -8.76
N GLU A 103 -15.58 -9.86 -9.56
CA GLU A 103 -15.52 -8.47 -9.11
C GLU A 103 -16.51 -8.21 -7.95
N PRO A 104 -16.16 -7.33 -6.99
CA PRO A 104 -17.02 -7.02 -5.85
C PRO A 104 -18.36 -6.41 -6.29
N GLU A 105 -19.48 -6.94 -5.78
CA GLU A 105 -20.81 -6.38 -6.05
C GLU A 105 -21.01 -5.03 -5.35
N ALA A 106 -21.90 -4.17 -5.89
CA ALA A 106 -22.12 -2.80 -5.39
C ALA A 106 -22.56 -2.69 -3.92
N ASN A 107 -23.11 -3.75 -3.35
CA ASN A 107 -23.52 -3.83 -1.95
C ASN A 107 -22.38 -4.24 -1.01
N TYR A 108 -21.18 -4.54 -1.51
CA TYR A 108 -20.06 -4.95 -0.66
C TYR A 108 -19.59 -3.78 0.20
N ARG A 109 -19.19 -4.10 1.42
CA ARG A 109 -18.73 -3.15 2.45
C ARG A 109 -17.42 -3.63 3.03
N LEU A 110 -16.63 -2.69 3.52
CA LEU A 110 -15.44 -2.96 4.32
C LEU A 110 -15.86 -3.35 5.74
N GLU A 111 -16.25 -4.62 5.93
CA GLU A 111 -16.69 -5.15 7.23
C GLU A 111 -15.52 -5.26 8.23
N ASN A 112 -14.33 -5.62 7.73
CA ASN A 112 -13.11 -5.76 8.53
C ASN A 112 -11.98 -4.86 7.99
N PRO A 113 -12.10 -3.52 8.06
CA PRO A 113 -11.23 -2.59 7.35
C PRO A 113 -9.75 -2.66 7.76
N LEU A 114 -9.46 -3.07 9.00
CA LEU A 114 -8.07 -3.25 9.47
C LEU A 114 -7.31 -4.33 8.69
N LEU A 115 -8.00 -5.26 8.00
CA LEU A 115 -7.34 -6.21 7.10
C LEU A 115 -6.70 -5.56 5.89
N LEU A 116 -7.12 -4.37 5.47
CA LEU A 116 -6.48 -3.67 4.36
C LEU A 116 -5.01 -3.40 4.67
N LYS A 117 -4.71 -2.94 5.90
CA LYS A 117 -3.33 -2.74 6.36
C LYS A 117 -2.56 -4.06 6.40
N VAL A 118 -3.19 -5.13 6.89
CA VAL A 118 -2.56 -6.46 6.95
C VAL A 118 -2.21 -6.95 5.55
N ILE A 119 -3.17 -6.93 4.62
CA ILE A 119 -2.97 -7.35 3.22
C ILE A 119 -1.87 -6.49 2.59
N ALA A 120 -1.93 -5.16 2.74
CA ALA A 120 -0.92 -4.25 2.22
C ALA A 120 0.48 -4.59 2.73
N GLN A 121 0.64 -4.87 4.04
CA GLN A 121 1.92 -5.29 4.60
C GLN A 121 2.42 -6.61 4.03
N LEU A 122 1.53 -7.59 3.88
CA LEU A 122 1.87 -8.90 3.33
C LEU A 122 2.33 -8.83 1.87
N ILE A 123 1.74 -7.92 1.07
CA ILE A 123 2.09 -7.79 -0.35
C ILE A 123 3.22 -6.80 -0.60
N ARG A 124 3.56 -5.90 0.34
CA ARG A 124 4.53 -4.81 0.15
C ARG A 124 5.89 -5.30 -0.32
N ASN A 125 6.50 -6.20 0.44
CA ASN A 125 7.91 -6.60 0.32
C ASN A 125 8.11 -7.96 -0.39
N VAL A 126 7.17 -8.35 -1.23
CA VAL A 126 7.25 -9.63 -1.93
C VAL A 126 8.29 -9.55 -3.06
N PRO A 127 9.14 -10.59 -3.25
CA PRO A 127 10.06 -10.66 -4.39
C PRO A 127 9.33 -10.38 -5.71
N THR A 128 10.00 -9.64 -6.60
CA THR A 128 9.47 -9.26 -7.92
C THR A 128 9.20 -10.51 -8.75
N SER A 129 7.95 -10.98 -8.67
CA SER A 129 7.45 -12.17 -9.35
C SER A 129 6.11 -11.86 -10.00
N GLY A 130 5.78 -12.61 -11.06
CA GLY A 130 4.51 -12.44 -11.75
C GLY A 130 3.30 -12.62 -10.84
N GLU A 131 3.36 -13.55 -9.88
CA GLU A 131 2.28 -13.75 -8.90
C GLU A 131 2.13 -12.57 -7.95
N ALA A 132 3.24 -12.03 -7.42
CA ALA A 132 3.21 -10.87 -6.53
C ALA A 132 2.56 -9.65 -7.21
N TYR A 133 2.92 -9.37 -8.46
CA TYR A 133 2.30 -8.29 -9.22
C TYR A 133 0.81 -8.53 -9.48
N ARG A 134 0.41 -9.77 -9.80
CA ARG A 134 -1.00 -10.12 -9.99
C ARG A 134 -1.83 -9.88 -8.73
N VAL A 135 -1.34 -10.32 -7.58
CA VAL A 135 -2.04 -10.12 -6.30
C VAL A 135 -2.07 -8.63 -5.90
N LYS A 136 -0.97 -7.89 -6.07
CA LYS A 136 -0.94 -6.43 -5.84
C LYS A 136 -1.97 -5.68 -6.68
N LYS A 137 -1.99 -5.94 -7.99
CA LYS A 137 -2.94 -5.31 -8.92
C LYS A 137 -4.37 -5.69 -8.57
N LEU A 138 -4.64 -6.95 -8.23
CA LEU A 138 -5.97 -7.38 -7.83
C LEU A 138 -6.43 -6.66 -6.55
N PHE A 139 -5.60 -6.63 -5.51
CA PHE A 139 -5.89 -5.89 -4.28
C PHE A 139 -6.24 -4.42 -4.52
N LEU A 140 -5.44 -3.72 -5.31
CA LEU A 140 -5.67 -2.31 -5.61
C LEU A 140 -6.96 -2.11 -6.43
N ASN A 141 -7.23 -2.98 -7.42
CA ASN A 141 -8.47 -2.92 -8.19
C ASN A 141 -9.70 -3.17 -7.34
N ASP A 142 -9.68 -4.19 -6.48
CA ASP A 142 -10.81 -4.49 -5.60
C ASP A 142 -11.06 -3.35 -4.62
N LEU A 143 -10.00 -2.78 -4.06
CA LEU A 143 -10.10 -1.61 -3.19
C LEU A 143 -10.67 -0.39 -3.93
N THR A 144 -10.26 -0.17 -5.18
CA THR A 144 -10.82 0.89 -6.03
C THR A 144 -12.30 0.68 -6.25
N ILE A 145 -12.73 -0.53 -6.62
CA ILE A 145 -14.14 -0.86 -6.83
C ILE A 145 -14.95 -0.63 -5.56
N LEU A 146 -14.50 -1.16 -4.41
CA LEU A 146 -15.20 -1.01 -3.13
C LEU A 146 -15.35 0.47 -2.73
N CYS A 147 -14.30 1.27 -2.88
CA CYS A 147 -14.34 2.69 -2.55
C CYS A 147 -15.14 3.52 -3.56
N ASN A 148 -15.16 3.13 -4.84
CA ASN A 148 -15.94 3.85 -5.85
C ASN A 148 -17.45 3.64 -5.63
N GLN A 149 -17.85 2.42 -5.29
CA GLN A 149 -19.25 2.04 -5.12
C GLN A 149 -19.96 2.81 -4.01
N THR A 150 -19.30 3.11 -2.88
CA THR A 150 -19.96 3.78 -1.75
C THR A 150 -19.12 4.80 -1.01
N LYS A 151 -19.78 5.90 -0.60
CA LYS A 151 -19.20 6.91 0.29
C LYS A 151 -18.81 6.35 1.65
N ASP A 152 -19.54 5.35 2.15
CA ASP A 152 -19.25 4.72 3.44
C ASP A 152 -17.89 4.03 3.42
N ASN A 153 -17.57 3.28 2.35
CA ASN A 153 -16.25 2.65 2.22
C ASN A 153 -15.13 3.70 2.13
N ARG A 154 -15.33 4.82 1.43
CA ARG A 154 -14.35 5.93 1.40
C ARG A 154 -14.15 6.54 2.79
N ARG A 155 -15.24 6.80 3.51
CA ARG A 155 -15.18 7.32 4.88
C ARG A 155 -14.47 6.33 5.82
N THR A 156 -14.78 5.04 5.73
CA THR A 156 -14.09 3.99 6.49
C THR A 156 -12.59 4.00 6.20
N MET A 157 -12.18 4.12 4.93
CA MET A 157 -10.78 4.25 4.53
C MET A 157 -10.11 5.47 5.14
N LEU A 158 -10.72 6.65 5.02
CA LEU A 158 -10.18 7.92 5.50
C LEU A 158 -10.05 7.98 7.03
N GLN A 159 -10.89 7.23 7.75
CA GLN A 159 -10.86 7.13 9.21
C GLN A 159 -9.82 6.14 9.74
N MET A 160 -9.25 5.28 8.89
CA MET A 160 -8.23 4.34 9.32
C MET A 160 -6.92 5.07 9.67
N SER A 161 -6.27 4.62 10.74
CA SER A 161 -4.95 5.14 11.08
C SER A 161 -3.91 4.76 10.01
N VAL A 162 -3.05 5.72 9.67
CA VAL A 162 -1.87 5.56 8.81
C VAL A 162 -2.16 4.95 7.43
N TRP A 163 -3.36 5.18 6.88
CA TRP A 163 -3.74 4.60 5.59
C TRP A 163 -2.86 5.06 4.43
N GLN A 164 -2.41 6.31 4.48
CA GLN A 164 -1.50 6.88 3.48
C GLN A 164 -0.17 6.15 3.46
N ASP A 165 0.43 5.87 4.61
CA ASP A 165 1.79 5.29 4.68
C ASP A 165 1.83 3.89 4.05
N TRP A 166 0.87 3.02 4.39
CA TRP A 166 0.86 1.68 3.84
C TRP A 166 0.44 1.68 2.36
N LEU A 167 -0.45 2.58 1.95
CA LEU A 167 -0.87 2.67 0.54
C LEU A 167 0.25 3.20 -0.35
N PHE A 168 0.94 4.27 0.04
CA PHE A 168 2.17 4.70 -0.63
C PHE A 168 3.25 3.61 -0.60
N GLY A 169 3.27 2.81 0.45
CA GLY A 169 4.17 1.67 0.56
C GLY A 169 4.04 0.64 -0.57
N LEU A 170 2.91 0.60 -1.28
CA LEU A 170 2.67 -0.28 -2.41
C LEU A 170 3.13 0.29 -3.75
N ALA A 171 3.35 1.61 -3.83
CA ALA A 171 3.81 2.27 -5.04
C ALA A 171 5.34 2.17 -5.19
N THR A 172 5.78 2.15 -6.44
CA THR A 172 7.19 2.34 -6.80
C THR A 172 7.33 3.74 -7.37
N PHE A 173 7.96 4.66 -6.63
CA PHE A 173 8.10 6.07 -7.05
C PHE A 173 8.95 6.25 -8.31
N TYR A 174 9.78 5.27 -8.63
CA TYR A 174 10.61 5.26 -9.81
C TYR A 174 10.54 3.91 -10.53
N PRO A 175 9.39 3.60 -11.16
CA PRO A 175 9.16 2.32 -11.79
C PRO A 175 10.17 2.10 -12.93
N GLN A 176 10.70 0.89 -13.01
CA GLN A 176 11.60 0.43 -14.08
C GLN A 176 10.86 -0.46 -15.09
N THR A 177 9.66 -0.95 -14.71
CA THR A 177 8.84 -1.85 -15.52
C THR A 177 7.43 -1.30 -15.70
N ALA A 178 6.75 -1.74 -16.77
CA ALA A 178 5.35 -1.40 -17.01
C ALA A 178 4.44 -1.93 -15.90
N GLU A 179 4.80 -3.07 -15.28
CA GLU A 179 4.10 -3.64 -14.14
C GLU A 179 4.15 -2.74 -12.92
N GLU A 180 5.33 -2.22 -12.58
CA GLU A 180 5.53 -1.29 -11.47
C GLU A 180 4.80 0.04 -11.73
N GLN A 181 4.91 0.59 -12.94
CA GLN A 181 4.18 1.80 -13.33
C GLN A 181 2.67 1.61 -13.16
N SER A 182 2.13 0.51 -13.68
CA SER A 182 0.71 0.18 -13.57
C SER A 182 0.22 0.05 -12.12
N ILE A 183 1.05 -0.46 -11.20
CA ILE A 183 0.72 -0.53 -9.77
C ILE A 183 0.74 0.87 -9.15
N THR A 184 1.76 1.66 -9.46
CA THR A 184 1.87 3.05 -9.00
C THR A 184 0.67 3.87 -9.47
N ASP A 185 0.22 3.72 -10.71
CA ASP A 185 -0.96 4.41 -11.25
C ASP A 185 -2.24 4.04 -10.50
N LEU A 186 -2.44 2.76 -10.16
CA LEU A 186 -3.57 2.31 -9.35
C LEU A 186 -3.54 2.92 -7.94
N VAL A 187 -2.36 2.96 -7.31
CA VAL A 187 -2.18 3.61 -6.00
C VAL A 187 -2.53 5.09 -6.09
N MET A 188 -2.06 5.81 -7.10
CA MET A 188 -2.33 7.24 -7.25
C MET A 188 -3.80 7.51 -7.60
N SER A 189 -4.44 6.64 -8.37
CA SER A 189 -5.89 6.70 -8.62
C SER A 189 -6.70 6.58 -7.33
N LEU A 190 -6.35 5.63 -6.44
CA LEU A 190 -6.96 5.51 -5.12
C LEU A 190 -6.77 6.76 -4.27
N PHE A 191 -5.57 7.33 -4.22
CA PHE A 191 -5.32 8.58 -3.52
C PHE A 191 -6.19 9.72 -4.06
N ARG A 192 -6.27 9.90 -5.38
CA ARG A 192 -7.13 10.95 -5.98
C ARG A 192 -8.58 10.78 -5.56
N MET A 193 -9.16 9.59 -5.69
CA MET A 193 -10.54 9.32 -5.29
C MET A 193 -10.80 9.62 -3.79
N LEU A 194 -9.88 9.18 -2.92
CA LEU A 194 -10.02 9.37 -1.47
C LEU A 194 -9.83 10.84 -1.06
N LEU A 195 -8.85 11.53 -1.63
CA LEU A 195 -8.57 12.93 -1.34
C LEU A 195 -9.67 13.86 -1.87
N HIS A 196 -10.16 13.62 -3.08
CA HIS A 196 -11.32 14.34 -3.61
C HIS A 196 -12.52 14.19 -2.65
N HIS A 197 -12.82 12.96 -2.20
CA HIS A 197 -13.90 12.75 -1.23
C HIS A 197 -13.62 13.45 0.10
N ALA A 198 -12.39 13.38 0.61
CA ALA A 198 -12.01 14.02 1.86
C ALA A 198 -12.22 15.54 1.82
N ILE A 199 -11.68 16.21 0.81
CA ILE A 199 -11.76 17.68 0.68
C ILE A 199 -13.22 18.12 0.47
N LYS A 200 -13.95 17.45 -0.41
CA LYS A 200 -15.30 17.86 -0.81
C LYS A 200 -16.37 17.54 0.22
N TYR A 201 -16.24 16.44 0.95
CA TYR A 201 -17.34 15.92 1.78
C TYR A 201 -17.00 15.70 3.27
N GLU A 202 -15.74 15.69 3.67
CA GLU A 202 -15.37 15.45 5.08
C GLU A 202 -14.95 16.75 5.78
N PHE A 203 -15.50 16.98 6.98
CA PHE A 203 -15.13 18.14 7.79
C PHE A 203 -13.63 18.10 8.15
N GLY A 204 -12.90 19.13 7.76
CA GLY A 204 -11.44 19.19 7.96
C GLY A 204 -10.63 18.34 6.98
N GLY A 205 -11.22 17.89 5.86
CA GLY A 205 -10.53 17.09 4.84
C GLY A 205 -9.26 17.73 4.26
N TRP A 206 -9.16 19.06 4.26
CA TRP A 206 -7.93 19.78 3.88
C TRP A 206 -6.72 19.36 4.72
N ARG A 207 -6.91 18.96 5.99
CA ARG A 207 -5.83 18.44 6.84
C ARG A 207 -5.33 17.10 6.33
N VAL A 208 -6.26 16.22 5.95
CA VAL A 208 -5.93 14.91 5.36
C VAL A 208 -5.12 15.11 4.08
N TRP A 209 -5.50 16.09 3.26
CA TRP A 209 -4.75 16.44 2.05
C TRP A 209 -3.34 16.93 2.36
N ILE A 210 -3.17 17.91 3.26
CA ILE A 210 -1.84 18.41 3.67
C ILE A 210 -0.97 17.28 4.25
N ASP A 211 -1.51 16.46 5.15
CA ASP A 211 -0.78 15.34 5.74
C ASP A 211 -0.35 14.33 4.67
N THR A 212 -1.21 14.07 3.68
CA THR A 212 -0.90 13.17 2.56
C THR A 212 0.25 13.69 1.72
N LEU A 213 0.27 15.00 1.43
CA LEU A 213 1.38 15.63 0.71
C LEU A 213 2.68 15.59 1.50
N ALA A 214 2.63 15.87 2.81
CA ALA A 214 3.81 15.80 3.67
C ALA A 214 4.42 14.38 3.68
N ILE A 215 3.57 13.34 3.78
CA ILE A 215 4.01 11.94 3.70
C ILE A 215 4.62 11.65 2.32
N LEU A 216 3.95 12.05 1.25
CA LEU A 216 4.42 11.84 -0.12
C LEU A 216 5.79 12.48 -0.36
N HIS A 217 5.95 13.75 0.02
CA HIS A 217 7.23 14.46 -0.06
C HIS A 217 8.33 13.76 0.73
N SER A 218 8.01 13.30 1.95
CA SER A 218 8.96 12.55 2.78
C SER A 218 9.40 11.25 2.08
N LYS A 219 8.48 10.48 1.49
CA LYS A 219 8.78 9.24 0.76
C LYS A 219 9.64 9.48 -0.48
N VAL A 220 9.29 10.47 -1.29
CA VAL A 220 10.06 10.82 -2.50
C VAL A 220 11.48 11.25 -2.11
N SER A 221 11.63 12.11 -1.10
CA SER A 221 12.94 12.54 -0.61
C SER A 221 13.80 11.37 -0.10
N GLN A 222 13.20 10.39 0.59
CA GLN A 222 13.90 9.19 1.03
C GLN A 222 14.39 8.33 -0.15
N GLU A 223 13.57 8.17 -1.19
CA GLU A 223 13.94 7.42 -2.39
C GLU A 223 15.04 8.13 -3.19
N ASP A 224 14.96 9.47 -3.32
CA ASP A 224 16.00 10.28 -3.95
C ASP A 224 17.34 10.11 -3.23
N PHE A 225 17.33 10.16 -1.91
CA PHE A 225 18.51 9.97 -1.09
C PHE A 225 19.11 8.56 -1.28
N ARG A 226 18.27 7.50 -1.24
CA ARG A 226 18.71 6.12 -1.46
C ARG A 226 19.37 5.95 -2.82
N ARG A 227 18.81 6.53 -3.89
CA ARG A 227 19.38 6.47 -5.24
C ARG A 227 20.73 7.15 -5.34
N LYS A 228 20.89 8.34 -4.74
CA LYS A 228 22.17 9.06 -4.71
C LYS A 228 23.25 8.24 -4.00
N VAL A 229 22.93 7.65 -2.84
CA VAL A 229 23.85 6.79 -2.11
C VAL A 229 24.26 5.58 -2.93
N SER A 230 23.32 4.90 -3.60
CA SER A 230 23.62 3.76 -4.47
C SER A 230 24.50 4.13 -5.67
N GLN A 231 24.35 5.33 -6.24
CA GLN A 231 25.18 5.82 -7.34
C GLN A 231 26.60 6.18 -6.88
N SER A 232 26.75 6.73 -5.67
CA SER A 232 28.07 7.09 -5.11
C SER A 232 28.91 5.88 -4.65
N GLN A 233 28.32 4.69 -4.54
CA GLN A 233 29.01 3.45 -4.13
C GLN A 233 29.52 2.58 -5.29
N MET A 234 29.41 3.03 -6.55
CA MET A 234 30.04 2.31 -7.66
C MET A 234 31.58 2.48 -7.61
N PRO A 235 32.38 1.40 -7.60
CA PRO A 235 33.83 1.50 -7.61
C PRO A 235 34.30 2.10 -8.93
N GLN A 236 35.10 3.18 -8.87
CA GLN A 236 35.82 3.67 -10.05
C GLN A 236 36.84 2.60 -10.48
N PRO A 237 37.00 2.32 -11.79
CA PRO A 237 38.08 1.44 -12.23
C PRO A 237 39.43 2.12 -11.95
N ASP A 238 40.32 1.37 -11.30
CA ASP A 238 41.67 1.79 -10.93
C ASP A 238 42.41 2.41 -12.12
N HIS A 239 42.58 3.72 -12.12
CA HIS A 239 43.55 4.38 -12.99
C HIS A 239 44.94 4.22 -12.39
N ALA A 240 45.77 3.47 -13.11
CA ALA A 240 47.15 3.16 -12.79
C ALA A 240 47.98 4.42 -12.49
N VAL A 241 48.75 4.31 -11.41
CA VAL A 241 49.76 5.26 -10.93
C VAL A 241 50.87 5.42 -11.98
N GLY A 242 51.12 6.65 -12.42
CA GLY A 242 52.23 6.99 -13.30
C GLY A 242 52.49 8.50 -13.42
N ASP A 243 53.61 8.93 -12.86
CA ASP A 243 54.35 10.20 -13.05
C ASP A 243 53.76 11.52 -12.52
N GLU A 244 53.92 11.66 -11.20
CA GLU A 244 53.99 12.92 -10.49
C GLU A 244 55.35 13.61 -10.78
N ASN A 245 55.35 14.77 -11.45
CA ASN A 245 56.17 15.94 -11.07
C ASN A 245 56.21 17.14 -12.05
N GLN A 246 55.36 17.21 -13.09
CA GLN A 246 55.29 18.44 -13.92
C GLN A 246 53.89 19.07 -14.07
N GLN A 247 52.85 18.53 -13.43
CA GLN A 247 51.48 19.05 -13.57
C GLN A 247 50.99 19.94 -12.41
N GLN A 248 51.76 20.08 -11.32
CA GLN A 248 51.27 20.78 -10.12
C GLN A 248 51.14 22.31 -10.28
N GLN A 249 51.83 22.95 -11.22
CA GLN A 249 51.69 24.40 -11.43
C GLN A 249 50.60 24.81 -12.43
N GLN A 250 50.19 23.93 -13.35
CA GLN A 250 49.02 24.18 -14.22
C GLN A 250 47.71 23.72 -13.58
N GLN A 251 47.74 22.78 -12.63
CA GLN A 251 46.54 22.29 -11.95
C GLN A 251 45.90 23.34 -11.05
N GLN A 252 46.64 24.24 -10.38
CA GLN A 252 46.02 25.24 -9.48
C GLN A 252 45.17 26.29 -10.21
N GLN A 253 45.57 26.73 -11.41
CA GLN A 253 44.76 27.66 -12.21
C GLN A 253 43.57 26.97 -12.90
N GLN A 254 43.75 25.73 -13.38
CA GLN A 254 42.63 24.96 -13.93
C GLN A 254 41.63 24.50 -12.87
N GLN A 255 42.07 24.26 -11.63
CA GLN A 255 41.18 23.83 -10.55
C GLN A 255 40.29 24.98 -10.07
N GLN A 256 40.79 26.23 -10.09
CA GLN A 256 39.95 27.40 -9.76
C GLN A 256 38.92 27.71 -10.86
N GLN A 257 39.27 27.52 -12.13
CA GLN A 257 38.30 27.60 -13.25
C GLN A 257 37.33 26.41 -13.30
N ARG A 258 37.76 25.20 -12.93
CA ARG A 258 36.87 24.03 -12.79
C ARG A 258 35.90 24.17 -11.62
N VAL A 259 36.31 24.73 -10.48
CA VAL A 259 35.40 24.96 -9.34
C VAL A 259 34.32 25.99 -9.68
N LEU A 260 34.65 27.04 -10.44
CA LEU A 260 33.66 28.00 -10.95
C LEU A 260 32.76 27.40 -12.03
N ALA A 261 33.30 26.56 -12.92
CA ALA A 261 32.52 25.84 -13.93
C ALA A 261 31.64 24.72 -13.34
N ASP A 262 32.08 24.06 -12.26
CA ASP A 262 31.30 23.08 -11.49
C ASP A 262 30.29 23.77 -10.57
N GLN A 263 30.54 24.97 -10.07
CA GLN A 263 29.51 25.77 -9.40
C GLN A 263 28.44 26.26 -10.38
N ALA A 264 28.83 26.63 -11.61
CA ALA A 264 27.89 26.96 -12.68
C ALA A 264 27.14 25.72 -13.22
N ARG A 265 27.81 24.57 -13.37
CA ARG A 265 27.18 23.28 -13.71
C ARG A 265 26.34 22.71 -12.58
N SER A 266 26.71 22.91 -11.32
CA SER A 266 25.91 22.49 -10.17
C SER A 266 24.71 23.41 -9.95
N ALA A 267 24.71 24.64 -10.48
CA ALA A 267 23.54 25.51 -10.57
C ALA A 267 22.65 25.13 -11.77
N ALA A 268 23.24 24.78 -12.92
CA ALA A 268 22.50 24.30 -14.10
C ALA A 268 21.98 22.85 -13.96
N ALA A 269 22.64 22.00 -13.18
CA ALA A 269 22.20 20.64 -12.85
C ALA A 269 21.06 20.61 -11.81
N VAL A 270 20.69 21.76 -11.24
CA VAL A 270 19.40 21.91 -10.55
C VAL A 270 18.25 22.01 -11.55
N GLU A 271 18.52 22.35 -12.81
CA GLU A 271 17.51 22.48 -13.87
C GLU A 271 17.49 21.29 -14.86
N ASP A 272 18.53 20.46 -14.93
CA ASP A 272 18.50 19.15 -15.60
C ASP A 272 18.00 18.03 -14.68
N ILE A 273 16.94 18.33 -13.91
CA ILE A 273 16.17 17.29 -13.22
C ILE A 273 15.33 16.60 -14.28
N ASP A 274 15.83 15.43 -14.70
CA ASP A 274 15.13 14.37 -15.42
C ASP A 274 13.62 14.62 -15.55
N LEU A 275 13.19 14.90 -16.79
CA LEU A 275 11.81 15.16 -17.20
C LEU A 275 10.84 14.01 -16.83
N ALA A 276 11.35 12.88 -16.33
CA ALA A 276 10.65 11.72 -15.77
C ALA A 276 10.60 11.65 -14.23
N SER A 277 10.83 12.77 -13.51
CA SER A 277 10.87 12.79 -12.04
C SER A 277 9.51 12.47 -11.39
N PRO A 278 9.45 11.69 -10.28
CA PRO A 278 8.26 11.52 -9.44
C PRO A 278 7.69 12.83 -8.90
N ARG A 279 8.43 13.93 -9.01
CA ARG A 279 7.89 15.28 -8.81
C ARG A 279 6.68 15.55 -9.69
N ARG A 280 6.59 15.05 -10.93
CA ARG A 280 5.36 15.14 -11.75
C ARG A 280 4.21 14.31 -11.20
N LEU A 281 4.46 13.18 -10.54
CA LEU A 281 3.43 12.37 -9.88
C LEU A 281 2.84 13.11 -8.68
N VAL A 282 3.72 13.80 -7.93
CA VAL A 282 3.34 14.73 -6.85
C VAL A 282 2.53 15.90 -7.43
N THR A 283 3.03 16.55 -8.48
CA THR A 283 2.35 17.67 -9.16
C THR A 283 1.01 17.27 -9.79
N ALA A 284 0.89 16.08 -10.39
CA ALA A 284 -0.36 15.60 -11.00
C ALA A 284 -1.43 15.20 -9.98
N ILE A 285 -1.05 14.83 -8.75
CA ILE A 285 -2.00 14.67 -7.63
C ILE A 285 -2.35 16.03 -7.04
N LEU A 286 -1.40 16.97 -7.03
CA LEU A 286 -1.57 18.35 -6.55
C LEU A 286 -2.52 19.17 -7.42
N GLU A 287 -2.35 19.17 -8.75
CA GLU A 287 -3.07 20.06 -9.66
C GLU A 287 -4.52 19.60 -9.86
N GLN A 288 -4.75 18.33 -10.20
CA GLN A 288 -6.12 17.84 -10.48
C GLN A 288 -7.06 17.84 -9.27
N VAL A 289 -6.57 17.55 -8.07
CA VAL A 289 -7.45 17.45 -6.88
C VAL A 289 -7.88 18.84 -6.39
N ILE A 290 -7.07 19.88 -6.63
CA ILE A 290 -7.42 21.26 -6.31
C ILE A 290 -8.38 21.81 -7.35
N ASP A 291 -8.12 21.58 -8.65
CA ASP A 291 -8.97 22.07 -9.73
C ASP A 291 -10.38 21.46 -9.63
N ASP A 292 -10.50 20.14 -9.42
CA ASP A 292 -11.80 19.45 -9.25
C ASP A 292 -12.56 19.84 -7.97
N ALA A 293 -11.86 20.35 -6.94
CA ALA A 293 -12.47 20.79 -5.68
C ALA A 293 -12.91 22.26 -5.73
N VAL A 294 -12.34 23.06 -6.63
CA VAL A 294 -12.64 24.49 -6.79
C VAL A 294 -13.66 24.74 -7.93
N GLU A 295 -13.73 23.89 -8.96
CA GLU A 295 -14.65 24.05 -10.10
C GLU A 295 -16.11 23.61 -9.83
N GLY A 296 -16.52 23.44 -8.56
CA GLY A 296 -17.83 22.88 -8.19
C GLY A 296 -18.90 23.86 -7.71
N ASP A 297 -18.79 25.16 -7.97
CA ASP A 297 -19.67 26.18 -7.39
C ASP A 297 -21.03 26.41 -8.11
N ASP A 298 -21.34 25.73 -9.23
CA ASP A 298 -22.51 26.14 -10.05
C ASP A 298 -23.67 25.13 -10.24
N GLU A 299 -23.61 23.88 -9.75
CA GLU A 299 -24.74 22.94 -9.93
C GLU A 299 -25.03 22.16 -8.64
N ASP A 300 -25.84 22.76 -7.76
CA ASP A 300 -26.88 22.13 -6.92
C ASP A 300 -27.06 22.90 -5.59
N GLN A 301 -27.78 24.03 -5.66
CA GLN A 301 -28.58 24.49 -4.53
C GLN A 301 -30.03 24.02 -4.72
N PRO A 302 -30.68 23.40 -3.72
CA PRO A 302 -32.13 23.47 -3.62
C PRO A 302 -32.59 24.88 -3.23
#